data_AF-A0A941SG47-F1
#
_entry.id   AF-A0A941SG47-F1
#
_cell.length_a   1.000
_cell.length_b   1.000
_cell.length_c   1.000
_cell.angle_alpha   90.00
_cell.angle_beta   90.00
_cell.angle_gamma   90.00
#
_symmetry.space_group_name_H-M   'P 1'
#
loop_
_entity.id
_entity.type
_entity.pdbx_description
1 polymer ?
#
loop_
_entity_poly.entity_id
_entity_poly.type
_entity_poly.pdbx_seq_one_letter_code
_entity_poly.pdbx_strand_id
1 'polypeptide(L)'
;IARANTLLLDLARDVWGYVGLGYFRQRLKDGEIGSSTMPHKVNPIDFENAEGNLGLANALLAHLAAKLPVSRWQRDLSDSTVLRNMGVALGHALLAWASLATGLDKLEVNAEAIAADLDRSWEVLAEAIQTVMRRYHQQGAYEKLKEATRGKRVEPQTLHALIRSLDIPEPERERLLALSPADYTGMAAELARRC
;
A
#
# COMPACT_ATOMS: atom_id res chain seq x y z
N ILE A 1 -1.02 -21.15 5.10
CA ILE A 1 -0.17 -20.88 3.91
C ILE A 1 -0.91 -20.01 2.91
N ALA A 2 -1.96 -20.50 2.22
CA ALA A 2 -2.62 -19.71 1.17
C ALA A 2 -3.08 -18.31 1.61
N ARG A 3 -3.67 -18.17 2.82
CA ARG A 3 -4.02 -16.86 3.38
C ARG A 3 -2.82 -15.94 3.62
N ALA A 4 -1.70 -16.49 4.10
CA ALA A 4 -0.47 -15.71 4.27
C ALA A 4 0.09 -15.27 2.91
N ASN A 5 0.05 -16.16 1.91
CA ASN A 5 0.43 -15.82 0.55
C ASN A 5 -0.43 -14.70 -0.04
N THR A 6 -1.73 -14.65 0.27
CA THR A 6 -2.60 -13.54 -0.15
C THR A 6 -2.18 -12.22 0.46
N LEU A 7 -1.81 -12.19 1.76
CA LEU A 7 -1.28 -10.98 2.39
C LEU A 7 0.05 -10.54 1.76
N LEU A 8 0.92 -11.50 1.45
CA LEU A 8 2.21 -11.22 0.80
C LEU A 8 2.05 -10.80 -0.67
N LEU A 9 1.00 -11.24 -1.35
CA LEU A 9 0.67 -10.83 -2.70
C LEU A 9 0.23 -9.35 -2.71
N ASP A 10 -0.59 -8.97 -1.73
CA ASP A 10 -1.00 -7.57 -1.54
C ASP A 10 0.22 -6.68 -1.27
N LEU A 11 1.09 -7.10 -0.34
CA LEU A 11 2.37 -6.44 -0.08
C LEU A 11 3.23 -6.28 -1.34
N ALA A 12 3.37 -7.34 -2.15
CA ALA A 12 4.16 -7.29 -3.38
C ALA A 12 3.64 -6.23 -4.35
N ARG A 13 2.32 -6.12 -4.50
CA ARG A 13 1.64 -5.16 -5.38
C ARG A 13 1.76 -3.73 -4.87
N ASP A 14 1.55 -3.52 -3.58
CA ASP A 14 1.66 -2.21 -2.97
C ASP A 14 3.09 -1.68 -3.07
N VAL A 15 4.09 -2.50 -2.76
CA VAL A 15 5.50 -2.11 -2.89
C VAL A 15 5.89 -1.86 -4.35
N TRP A 16 5.41 -2.69 -5.29
CA TRP A 16 5.57 -2.43 -6.72
C TRP A 16 5.01 -1.05 -7.10
N GLY A 17 3.81 -0.70 -6.59
CA GLY A 17 3.18 0.60 -6.77
C GLY A 17 4.00 1.74 -6.19
N TYR A 18 4.50 1.60 -4.96
CA TYR A 18 5.34 2.62 -4.32
C TYR A 18 6.68 2.83 -5.04
N VAL A 19 7.27 1.77 -5.61
CA VAL A 19 8.44 1.90 -6.50
C VAL A 19 8.04 2.63 -7.80
N GLY A 20 6.88 2.30 -8.38
CA GLY A 20 6.35 2.97 -9.57
C GLY A 20 6.07 4.46 -9.37
N LEU A 21 5.64 4.86 -8.16
CA LEU A 21 5.46 6.25 -7.73
C LEU A 21 6.79 6.94 -7.39
N GLY A 22 7.89 6.20 -7.31
CA GLY A 22 9.21 6.72 -6.93
C GLY A 22 9.37 6.99 -5.43
N TYR A 23 8.46 6.51 -4.58
CA TYR A 23 8.56 6.59 -3.12
C TYR A 23 9.66 5.68 -2.56
N PHE A 24 9.96 4.59 -3.27
CA PHE A 24 11.15 3.79 -3.02
C PHE A 24 12.08 3.80 -4.24
N ARG A 25 13.37 3.90 -3.95
CA ARG A 25 14.46 3.57 -4.87
C ARG A 25 14.93 2.14 -4.57
N GLN A 26 15.63 1.53 -5.51
CA GLN A 26 16.17 0.18 -5.34
C GLN A 26 17.68 0.20 -5.46
N ARG A 27 18.35 -0.41 -4.48
CA ARG A 27 19.79 -0.66 -4.54
C ARG A 27 20.09 -1.65 -5.65
N LEU A 28 21.05 -1.27 -6.50
CA LEU A 28 21.61 -2.16 -7.49
C LEU A 28 22.70 -3.02 -6.85
N LYS A 29 22.71 -4.32 -7.15
CA LYS A 29 23.90 -5.14 -6.91
C LYS A 29 24.86 -5.00 -8.09
N ASP A 30 26.16 -4.96 -7.82
CA ASP A 30 27.17 -4.92 -8.86
C ASP A 30 26.99 -6.11 -9.84
N GLY A 31 26.78 -5.80 -11.11
CA GLY A 31 26.56 -6.79 -12.18
C GLY A 31 25.10 -7.13 -12.49
N GLU A 32 24.10 -6.58 -11.78
CA GLU A 32 22.70 -6.75 -12.15
C GLU A 32 22.35 -5.94 -13.42
N ILE A 33 21.83 -6.63 -14.44
CA ILE A 33 21.32 -6.01 -15.67
C ILE A 33 19.81 -5.78 -15.50
N GLY A 34 19.39 -4.54 -15.28
CA GLY A 34 17.97 -4.19 -15.04
C GLY A 34 17.07 -4.29 -16.28
N SER A 35 17.61 -4.04 -17.48
CA SER A 35 16.94 -4.25 -18.78
C SER A 35 17.98 -4.47 -19.87
N SER A 36 17.71 -5.38 -20.80
CA SER A 36 18.57 -5.69 -21.94
C SER A 36 18.66 -4.55 -22.98
N THR A 37 17.71 -3.62 -22.96
CA THR A 37 17.63 -2.52 -23.94
C THR A 37 17.63 -1.12 -23.31
N MET A 38 17.40 -1.00 -22.01
CA MET A 38 17.33 0.27 -21.29
C MET A 38 18.25 0.26 -20.06
N PRO A 39 19.53 0.65 -20.20
CA PRO A 39 20.55 0.49 -19.14
C PRO A 39 20.25 1.25 -17.83
N HIS A 40 19.42 2.29 -17.88
CA HIS A 40 19.04 3.09 -16.72
C HIS A 40 17.83 2.53 -15.96
N LYS A 41 17.16 1.51 -16.48
CA LYS A 41 15.90 1.02 -15.93
C LYS A 41 16.13 0.02 -14.79
N VAL A 42 15.62 0.36 -13.62
CA VAL A 42 15.63 -0.52 -12.43
C VAL A 42 14.19 -0.95 -12.15
N ASN A 43 13.87 -2.22 -12.40
CA ASN A 43 12.53 -2.77 -12.23
C ASN A 43 12.41 -3.51 -10.89
N PRO A 44 11.27 -3.47 -10.19
CA PRO A 44 11.02 -4.23 -8.96
C PRO A 44 10.78 -5.73 -9.22
N ILE A 45 11.72 -6.39 -9.94
CA ILE A 45 11.57 -7.76 -10.44
C ILE A 45 11.38 -8.79 -9.33
N ASP A 46 11.96 -8.54 -8.16
CA ASP A 46 11.85 -9.43 -7.00
C ASP A 46 10.39 -9.51 -6.50
N PHE A 47 9.67 -8.38 -6.51
CA PHE A 47 8.26 -8.32 -6.15
C PHE A 47 7.35 -8.94 -7.23
N GLU A 48 7.66 -8.71 -8.52
CA GLU A 48 6.94 -9.31 -9.66
C GLU A 48 7.08 -10.84 -9.67
N ASN A 49 8.30 -11.35 -9.41
CA ASN A 49 8.58 -12.77 -9.29
C ASN A 49 7.82 -13.40 -8.12
N ALA A 50 7.76 -12.70 -6.99
CA ALA A 50 7.00 -13.16 -5.84
C ALA A 50 5.50 -13.21 -6.14
N GLU A 51 4.93 -12.14 -6.70
CA GLU A 51 3.51 -12.08 -7.08
C GLU A 51 3.11 -13.29 -7.96
N GLY A 52 3.88 -13.57 -9.02
CA GLY A 52 3.59 -14.69 -9.91
C GLY A 52 3.64 -16.05 -9.18
N ASN A 53 4.65 -16.27 -8.35
CA ASN A 53 4.81 -17.52 -7.62
C ASN A 53 3.79 -17.70 -6.48
N LEU A 54 3.36 -16.63 -5.80
CA LEU A 54 2.29 -16.68 -4.80
C LEU A 54 0.96 -17.12 -5.44
N GLY A 55 0.67 -16.62 -6.64
CA GLY A 55 -0.49 -17.05 -7.43
C GLY A 55 -0.47 -18.54 -7.75
N LEU A 56 0.65 -19.04 -8.27
CA LEU A 56 0.84 -20.47 -8.58
C LEU A 56 0.74 -21.35 -7.32
N ALA A 57 1.40 -20.94 -6.24
CA ALA A 57 1.33 -21.64 -4.96
C ALA A 57 -0.11 -21.74 -4.48
N ASN A 58 -0.86 -20.64 -4.51
CA ASN A 58 -2.25 -20.62 -4.04
C ASN A 58 -3.19 -21.46 -4.91
N ALA A 59 -3.00 -21.46 -6.24
CA ALA A 59 -3.79 -22.29 -7.14
C ALA A 59 -3.62 -23.79 -6.81
N LEU A 60 -2.38 -24.24 -6.60
CA LEU A 60 -2.09 -25.63 -6.22
C LEU A 60 -2.60 -25.95 -4.82
N LEU A 61 -2.36 -25.07 -3.83
CA LEU A 61 -2.85 -25.26 -2.46
C LEU A 61 -4.38 -25.36 -2.40
N ALA A 62 -5.09 -24.52 -3.18
CA ALA A 62 -6.54 -24.57 -3.27
C ALA A 62 -7.04 -25.87 -3.89
N HIS A 63 -6.40 -26.34 -4.98
CA HIS A 63 -6.72 -27.62 -5.59
C HIS A 63 -6.51 -28.78 -4.61
N LEU A 64 -5.36 -28.84 -3.93
CA LEU A 64 -5.06 -29.85 -2.93
C LEU A 64 -6.10 -29.86 -1.80
N ALA A 65 -6.43 -28.68 -1.26
CA ALA A 65 -7.41 -28.53 -0.18
C ALA A 65 -8.82 -28.99 -0.58
N ALA A 66 -9.23 -28.72 -1.82
CA ALA A 66 -10.55 -29.13 -2.32
C ALA A 66 -10.59 -30.63 -2.69
N LYS A 67 -9.51 -31.15 -3.31
CA LYS A 67 -9.49 -32.50 -3.88
C LYS A 67 -9.26 -33.58 -2.83
N LEU A 68 -8.32 -33.38 -1.90
CA LEU A 68 -7.85 -34.44 -1.00
C LEU A 68 -8.92 -34.99 -0.05
N PRO A 69 -9.87 -34.19 0.48
CA PRO A 69 -10.92 -34.70 1.36
C PRO A 69 -11.99 -35.56 0.67
N VAL A 70 -12.00 -35.64 -0.67
CA VAL A 70 -13.01 -36.37 -1.44
C VAL A 70 -12.41 -37.66 -2.00
N SER A 71 -12.95 -38.79 -1.56
CA SER A 71 -12.55 -40.14 -1.99
C SER A 71 -13.77 -41.05 -2.09
N ARG A 72 -13.83 -41.93 -3.09
CA ARG A 72 -14.97 -42.85 -3.28
C ARG A 72 -14.97 -43.96 -2.22
N TRP A 73 -16.14 -44.18 -1.60
CA TRP A 73 -16.38 -45.21 -0.57
C TRP A 73 -15.35 -45.18 0.56
N GLN A 74 -14.70 -46.31 0.88
CA GLN A 74 -13.69 -46.35 1.95
C GLN A 74 -12.41 -45.60 1.56
N ARG A 75 -12.01 -45.63 0.28
CA ARG A 75 -10.91 -44.86 -0.34
C ARG A 75 -10.72 -45.26 -1.81
N ASP A 76 -10.49 -44.29 -2.69
CA ASP A 76 -9.86 -44.47 -4.01
C ASP A 76 -8.39 -43.98 -4.02
N LEU A 77 -7.63 -44.29 -5.08
CA LEU A 77 -6.19 -44.03 -5.17
C LEU A 77 -5.81 -42.72 -5.89
N SER A 78 -6.79 -41.86 -6.23
CA SER A 78 -6.51 -40.62 -6.96
C SER A 78 -5.75 -39.58 -6.13
N ASP A 79 -5.81 -39.68 -4.80
CA ASP A 79 -5.04 -38.88 -3.84
C ASP A 79 -3.53 -39.20 -3.89
N SER A 80 -3.14 -40.45 -4.16
CA SER A 80 -1.74 -40.89 -4.17
C SER A 80 -0.84 -40.08 -5.13
N THR A 81 -1.32 -39.81 -6.35
CA THR A 81 -0.56 -38.96 -7.30
C THR A 81 -0.64 -37.48 -6.94
N VAL A 82 -1.75 -37.04 -6.37
CA VAL A 82 -1.96 -35.63 -5.98
C VAL A 82 -1.11 -35.24 -4.76
N LEU A 83 -0.97 -36.12 -3.77
CA LEU A 83 -0.12 -35.89 -2.59
C LEU A 83 1.36 -35.69 -2.96
N ARG A 84 1.84 -36.27 -4.07
CA ARG A 84 3.20 -36.04 -4.58
C ARG A 84 3.44 -34.61 -5.06
N ASN A 85 2.40 -33.80 -5.22
CA ASN A 85 2.47 -32.40 -5.64
C ASN A 85 2.44 -31.41 -4.46
N MET A 86 2.38 -31.88 -3.20
CA MET A 86 2.48 -30.99 -2.03
C MET A 86 3.77 -30.16 -2.06
N GLY A 87 4.90 -30.80 -2.40
CA GLY A 87 6.20 -30.11 -2.51
C GLY A 87 6.23 -29.05 -3.61
N VAL A 88 5.49 -29.23 -4.71
CA VAL A 88 5.41 -28.24 -5.80
C VAL A 88 4.72 -26.97 -5.33
N ALA A 89 3.59 -27.11 -4.63
CA ALA A 89 2.86 -25.99 -4.07
C ALA A 89 3.71 -25.20 -3.05
N LEU A 90 4.44 -25.90 -2.18
CA LEU A 90 5.33 -25.29 -1.20
C LEU A 90 6.60 -24.70 -1.84
N GLY A 91 7.10 -25.29 -2.92
CA GLY A 91 8.26 -24.80 -3.67
C GLY A 91 8.01 -23.42 -4.27
N HIS A 92 6.83 -23.21 -4.88
CA HIS A 92 6.43 -21.88 -5.36
C HIS A 92 6.30 -20.87 -4.21
N ALA A 93 5.71 -21.27 -3.07
CA ALA A 93 5.59 -20.39 -1.92
C ALA A 93 6.99 -19.98 -1.39
N LEU A 94 7.90 -20.93 -1.23
CA LEU A 94 9.26 -20.67 -0.74
C LEU A 94 10.04 -19.76 -1.70
N LEU A 95 9.95 -20.01 -3.01
CA LEU A 95 10.59 -19.16 -4.01
C LEU A 95 10.06 -17.71 -3.92
N ALA A 96 8.74 -17.55 -3.81
CA ALA A 96 8.15 -16.23 -3.65
C ALA A 96 8.62 -15.51 -2.38
N TRP A 97 8.69 -16.22 -1.26
CA TRP A 97 9.14 -15.63 0.01
C TRP A 97 10.61 -15.21 -0.05
N ALA A 98 11.46 -16.01 -0.70
CA ALA A 98 12.86 -15.66 -0.92
C ALA A 98 13.02 -14.43 -1.82
N SER A 99 12.22 -14.33 -2.89
CA SER A 99 12.17 -13.15 -3.75
C SER A 99 11.69 -11.92 -2.98
N LEU A 100 10.61 -12.01 -2.19
CA LEU A 100 10.14 -10.91 -1.34
C LEU A 100 11.21 -10.42 -0.37
N ALA A 101 11.86 -11.33 0.35
CA ALA A 101 12.93 -10.96 1.27
C ALA A 101 14.07 -10.22 0.56
N THR A 102 14.47 -10.73 -0.61
CA THR A 102 15.50 -10.08 -1.45
C THR A 102 15.07 -8.69 -1.92
N GLY A 103 13.81 -8.52 -2.34
CA GLY A 103 13.27 -7.24 -2.78
C GLY A 103 13.19 -6.22 -1.64
N LEU A 104 12.72 -6.64 -0.46
CA LEU A 104 12.65 -5.79 0.73
C LEU A 104 14.03 -5.30 1.16
N ASP A 105 15.06 -6.15 1.08
CA ASP A 105 16.45 -5.77 1.38
C ASP A 105 17.00 -4.73 0.39
N LYS A 106 16.42 -4.57 -0.80
CA LYS A 106 16.88 -3.61 -1.81
C LYS A 106 16.21 -2.23 -1.67
N LEU A 107 15.15 -2.08 -0.88
CA LEU A 107 14.39 -0.84 -0.80
C LEU A 107 15.15 0.28 -0.08
N GLU A 108 15.10 1.48 -0.66
CA GLU A 108 15.55 2.72 -0.05
C GLU A 108 14.43 3.77 -0.12
N VAL A 109 14.07 4.35 1.02
CA VAL A 109 13.01 5.37 1.08
C VAL A 109 13.46 6.65 0.37
N ASN A 110 12.62 7.16 -0.52
CA ASN A 110 12.79 8.44 -1.18
C ASN A 110 11.97 9.53 -0.47
N ALA A 111 12.45 9.98 0.68
CA ALA A 111 11.74 10.95 1.52
C ALA A 111 11.41 12.26 0.79
N GLU A 112 12.28 12.70 -0.12
CA GLU A 112 12.07 13.91 -0.92
C GLU A 112 10.86 13.77 -1.86
N ALA A 113 10.71 12.64 -2.54
CA ALA A 113 9.56 12.40 -3.42
C ALA A 113 8.25 12.35 -2.63
N ILE A 114 8.25 11.68 -1.48
CA ILE A 114 7.08 11.59 -0.59
C ILE A 114 6.70 12.98 -0.06
N ALA A 115 7.67 13.76 0.42
CA ALA A 115 7.43 15.12 0.93
C ALA A 115 6.90 16.05 -0.18
N ALA A 116 7.47 15.96 -1.38
CA ALA A 116 7.03 16.74 -2.53
C ALA A 116 5.61 16.37 -2.98
N ASP A 117 5.19 15.12 -2.83
CA ASP A 117 3.82 14.72 -3.16
C ASP A 117 2.82 15.22 -2.11
N LEU A 118 3.16 15.07 -0.82
CA LEU A 118 2.36 15.62 0.29
C LEU A 118 2.16 17.13 0.18
N ASP A 119 3.21 17.89 -0.14
CA ASP A 119 3.14 19.35 -0.32
C ASP A 119 2.22 19.76 -1.49
N ARG A 120 1.91 18.85 -2.41
CA ARG A 120 1.03 19.10 -3.56
C ARG A 120 -0.42 18.69 -3.31
N SER A 121 -0.68 17.96 -2.23
CA SER A 121 -1.96 17.31 -1.93
C SER A 121 -2.66 17.91 -0.71
N TRP A 122 -2.84 19.24 -0.70
CA TRP A 122 -3.48 19.96 0.40
C TRP A 122 -4.95 19.60 0.61
N GLU A 123 -5.62 19.05 -0.41
CA GLU A 123 -6.98 18.56 -0.35
C GLU A 123 -7.22 17.52 0.76
N VAL A 124 -6.19 16.80 1.20
CA VAL A 124 -6.31 15.80 2.28
C VAL A 124 -6.71 16.42 3.63
N LEU A 125 -6.39 17.71 3.84
CA LEU A 125 -6.78 18.43 5.07
C LEU A 125 -8.28 18.77 5.11
N ALA A 126 -9.01 18.57 4.01
CA ALA A 126 -10.46 18.79 3.97
C ALA A 126 -11.20 17.96 5.02
N GLU A 127 -10.78 16.72 5.28
CA GLU A 127 -11.38 15.86 6.30
C GLU A 127 -11.20 16.43 7.72
N ALA A 128 -9.99 16.92 8.04
CA ALA A 128 -9.69 17.53 9.33
C ALA A 128 -10.57 18.76 9.58
N ILE A 129 -10.66 19.65 8.58
CA ILE A 129 -11.49 20.86 8.64
C ILE A 129 -12.96 20.47 8.81
N GLN A 130 -13.47 19.54 7.99
CA GLN A 130 -14.86 19.09 8.07
C GLN A 130 -15.19 18.53 9.46
N THR A 131 -14.26 17.76 10.04
CA THR A 131 -14.44 17.14 11.36
C THR A 131 -14.53 18.17 12.47
N VAL A 132 -13.69 19.21 12.43
CA VAL A 132 -13.78 20.33 13.39
C VAL A 132 -15.07 21.13 13.20
N MET A 133 -15.48 21.40 11.97
CA MET A 133 -16.75 22.10 11.69
C MET A 133 -17.95 21.32 12.25
N ARG A 134 -17.96 19.98 12.10
CA ARG A 134 -19.00 19.11 12.69
C ARG A 134 -19.03 19.19 14.21
N ARG A 135 -17.86 19.22 14.86
CA ARG A 135 -17.74 19.35 16.32
C ARG A 135 -18.39 20.63 16.85
N TYR A 136 -18.33 21.72 16.09
CA TYR A 136 -18.93 23.01 16.45
C TYR A 136 -20.29 23.27 15.79
N HIS A 137 -20.97 22.22 15.29
CA HIS A 137 -22.31 22.30 14.71
C HIS A 137 -22.47 23.30 13.55
N GLN A 138 -21.40 23.57 12.80
CA GLN A 138 -21.44 24.50 11.68
C GLN A 138 -22.19 23.86 10.49
N GLN A 139 -23.31 24.45 10.08
CA GLN A 139 -24.12 23.95 8.96
C GLN A 139 -23.42 24.17 7.60
N GLY A 140 -23.66 23.26 6.65
CA GLY A 140 -23.15 23.35 5.27
C GLY A 140 -21.64 23.14 5.13
N ALA A 141 -21.01 22.46 6.10
CA ALA A 141 -19.55 22.28 6.14
C ALA A 141 -19.00 21.50 4.94
N TYR A 142 -19.70 20.42 4.60
CA TYR A 142 -19.32 19.56 3.48
C TYR A 142 -19.48 20.29 2.14
N GLU A 143 -20.55 21.06 1.99
CA GLU A 143 -20.89 21.81 0.79
C GLU A 143 -19.87 22.92 0.53
N LYS A 144 -19.52 23.70 1.57
CA LYS A 144 -18.49 24.75 1.48
C LYS A 144 -17.11 24.19 1.12
N LEU A 145 -16.73 23.06 1.72
CA LEU A 145 -15.47 22.37 1.39
C LEU A 145 -15.51 21.82 -0.03
N LYS A 146 -16.61 21.17 -0.42
CA LYS A 146 -16.79 20.60 -1.75
C LYS A 146 -16.75 21.67 -2.84
N GLU A 147 -17.34 22.84 -2.62
CA GLU A 147 -17.25 23.97 -3.55
C GLU A 147 -15.82 24.51 -3.67
N ALA A 148 -15.08 24.54 -2.56
CA ALA A 148 -13.69 25.00 -2.54
C ALA A 148 -12.70 24.00 -3.16
N THR A 149 -12.98 22.68 -3.12
CA THR A 149 -12.01 21.64 -3.50
C THR A 149 -12.36 20.83 -4.75
N ARG A 150 -13.63 20.78 -5.18
CA ARG A 150 -14.04 19.86 -6.25
C ARG A 150 -13.52 20.29 -7.63
N GLY A 151 -12.72 19.42 -8.25
CA GLY A 151 -12.26 19.57 -9.64
C GLY A 151 -11.17 20.65 -9.81
N LYS A 152 -10.59 21.14 -8.72
CA LYS A 152 -9.51 22.13 -8.73
C LYS A 152 -8.38 21.63 -7.84
N ARG A 153 -7.15 21.98 -8.20
CA ARG A 153 -6.02 21.81 -7.30
C ARG A 153 -6.19 22.75 -6.11
N VAL A 154 -6.13 22.21 -4.91
CA VAL A 154 -6.34 22.99 -3.69
C VAL A 154 -5.02 23.63 -3.28
N GLU A 155 -4.96 24.96 -3.33
CA GLU A 155 -3.79 25.69 -2.87
C GLU A 155 -3.88 25.97 -1.35
N PRO A 156 -2.75 26.01 -0.64
CA PRO A 156 -2.71 26.30 0.80
C PRO A 156 -3.48 27.57 1.18
N GLN A 157 -3.35 28.62 0.36
CA GLN A 157 -4.01 29.91 0.56
C GLN A 157 -5.53 29.79 0.54
N THR A 158 -6.08 28.90 -0.30
CA THR A 158 -7.52 28.66 -0.42
C THR A 158 -8.05 28.01 0.86
N LEU A 159 -7.36 27.01 1.39
CA LEU A 159 -7.73 26.38 2.66
C LEU A 159 -7.58 27.32 3.84
N HIS A 160 -6.50 28.11 3.91
CA HIS A 160 -6.32 29.09 4.97
C HIS A 160 -7.41 30.17 4.95
N ALA A 161 -7.84 30.63 3.76
CA ALA A 161 -8.96 31.55 3.64
C ALA A 161 -10.26 30.93 4.14
N LEU A 162 -10.53 29.66 3.78
CA LEU A 162 -11.68 28.93 4.28
C LEU A 162 -11.65 28.82 5.80
N ILE A 163 -10.53 28.39 6.40
CA ILE A 163 -10.36 28.25 7.86
C ILE A 163 -10.62 29.58 8.58
N ARG A 164 -10.14 30.71 8.02
CA ARG A 164 -10.39 32.05 8.56
C ARG A 164 -11.85 32.49 8.48
N SER A 165 -12.62 31.97 7.53
CA SER A 165 -14.06 32.24 7.42
C SER A 165 -14.93 31.42 8.38
N LEU A 166 -14.35 30.44 9.08
CA LEU A 166 -15.11 29.54 9.94
C LEU A 166 -15.52 30.25 11.24
N ASP A 167 -16.73 29.96 11.70
CA ASP A 167 -17.23 30.40 13.00
C ASP A 167 -16.88 29.34 14.06
N ILE A 168 -15.61 29.32 14.44
CA ILE A 168 -15.01 28.38 15.41
C ILE A 168 -14.14 29.15 16.42
N PRO A 169 -13.90 28.59 17.62
CA PRO A 169 -13.02 29.20 18.61
C PRO A 169 -11.60 29.42 18.06
N GLU A 170 -10.96 30.51 18.48
CA GLU A 170 -9.63 30.89 18.01
C GLU A 170 -8.55 29.80 18.19
N PRO A 171 -8.47 29.08 19.34
CA PRO A 171 -7.51 28.00 19.49
C PRO A 171 -7.67 26.87 18.46
N GLU A 172 -8.89 26.61 17.99
CA GLU A 172 -9.14 25.58 16.97
C GLU A 172 -8.83 26.09 15.57
N ARG A 173 -9.06 27.38 15.32
CA ARG A 173 -8.66 28.05 14.07
C ARG A 173 -7.14 28.02 13.92
N GLU A 174 -6.40 28.41 14.95
CA GLU A 174 -4.94 28.37 14.98
C GLU A 174 -4.43 26.93 14.78
N ARG A 175 -5.04 25.95 15.45
CA ARG A 175 -4.69 24.54 15.29
C ARG A 175 -4.88 24.06 13.86
N LEU A 176 -5.98 24.43 13.19
CA LEU A 176 -6.21 24.08 11.78
C LEU A 176 -5.25 24.79 10.83
N LEU A 177 -4.92 26.07 11.09
CA LEU A 177 -3.95 26.84 10.28
C LEU A 177 -2.51 26.32 10.42
N ALA A 178 -2.20 25.63 11.52
CA ALA A 178 -0.90 25.02 11.73
C ALA A 178 -0.74 23.64 11.06
N LEU A 179 -1.82 23.04 10.54
CA LEU A 179 -1.75 21.73 9.89
C LEU A 179 -1.09 21.82 8.51
N SER A 180 -0.26 20.82 8.22
CA SER A 180 0.26 20.52 6.89
C SER A 180 -0.12 19.09 6.50
N PRO A 181 -0.17 18.74 5.20
CA PRO A 181 -0.35 17.34 4.79
C PRO A 181 0.70 16.40 5.39
N ALA A 182 1.94 16.88 5.57
CA ALA A 182 3.04 16.10 6.14
C ALA A 182 2.85 15.77 7.62
N ASP A 183 2.20 16.65 8.38
CA ASP A 183 1.99 16.50 9.82
C ASP A 183 0.61 15.89 10.16
N TYR A 184 -0.30 15.82 9.20
CA TYR A 184 -1.63 15.21 9.36
C TYR A 184 -1.58 13.68 9.23
N THR A 185 -0.79 13.04 10.09
CA THR A 185 -0.56 11.58 10.09
C THR A 185 -1.29 10.84 11.22
N GLY A 186 -2.04 11.56 12.06
CA GLY A 186 -2.80 10.98 13.17
C GLY A 186 -1.90 10.18 14.13
N MET A 187 -2.27 8.92 14.38
CA MET A 187 -1.53 8.02 15.27
C MET A 187 -0.50 7.13 14.54
N ALA A 188 -0.18 7.40 13.26
CA ALA A 188 0.62 6.49 12.42
C ALA A 188 1.97 6.11 13.06
N ALA A 189 2.75 7.10 13.49
CA ALA A 189 4.06 6.86 14.11
C ALA A 189 3.97 6.15 15.47
N GLU A 190 2.90 6.38 16.22
CA GLU A 190 2.68 5.73 17.50
C GLU A 190 2.33 4.25 17.33
N LEU A 191 1.39 3.93 16.43
CA LEU A 191 0.98 2.57 16.14
C LEU A 191 2.13 1.74 15.56
N ALA A 192 2.94 2.32 14.68
CA ALA A 192 4.10 1.64 14.09
C ALA A 192 5.14 1.20 15.14
N ARG A 193 5.31 1.96 16.24
CA ARG A 193 6.26 1.62 17.32
C ARG A 193 5.72 0.57 18.30
N ARG A 194 4.42 0.30 18.28
CA ARG A 194 3.79 -0.70 19.16
C ARG A 194 3.82 -2.12 18.57
N CYS A 195 4.17 -2.26 17.29
CA CYS A 195 4.26 -3.52 16.57
C CYS A 195 5.49 -4.34 16.97
#